data_AF-A0A8H4SK39-F1
#
_entry.id   AF-A0A8H4SK39-F1
#
_cell.length_a   1.000
_cell.length_b   1.000
_cell.length_c   1.000
_cell.angle_alpha   90.00
_cell.angle_beta   90.00
_cell.angle_gamma   90.00
#
_symmetry.space_group_name_H-M   'P 1'
#
loop_
_entity.id
_entity.type
_entity.pdbx_description
1 polymer ?
#
loop_
_entity_poly.entity_id
_entity_poly.type
_entity_poly.pdbx_seq_one_letter_code
_entity_poly.pdbx_strand_id
1 'polypeptide(L)'
;MSLIGQVFNKILNKSIPVYIANSGNGYIRYPALIDQAVKEAALAKVKAPFESGKLFKDDDMRQMEQLTITNMSHSSLGDSNAHYSVQGETSAGSKVKGNHAQEDESKQTRAN
;
A
#
# COMPACT_ATOMS: atom_id res chain seq x y z
N MET A 1 -5.08 -11.30 6.17
CA MET A 1 -5.19 -9.91 5.68
C MET A 1 -6.66 -9.52 5.70
N SER A 2 -6.98 -8.23 5.77
CA SER A 2 -8.37 -7.72 5.72
C SER A 2 -8.54 -6.79 4.54
N LEU A 3 -9.57 -7.02 3.72
CA LEU A 3 -9.91 -6.12 2.61
C LEU A 3 -10.34 -4.76 3.18
N ILE A 4 -9.81 -3.69 2.63
CA ILE A 4 -10.17 -2.31 3.02
C ILE A 4 -10.69 -1.47 1.86
N GLY A 5 -10.52 -1.91 0.62
CA GLY A 5 -11.05 -1.23 -0.55
C GLY A 5 -10.36 -1.65 -1.84
N GLN A 6 -10.39 -0.76 -2.83
CA GLN A 6 -9.82 -1.00 -4.15
C GLN A 6 -9.12 0.25 -4.70
N VAL A 7 -8.14 0.01 -5.56
CA VAL A 7 -7.43 1.04 -6.33
C VAL A 7 -7.41 0.68 -7.81
N PHE A 8 -7.40 1.67 -8.69
CA PHE A 8 -7.34 1.45 -10.13
C PHE A 8 -5.89 1.25 -10.58
N ASN A 9 -5.58 0.06 -11.11
CA ASN A 9 -4.30 -0.18 -11.75
C ASN A 9 -4.40 0.23 -13.23
N LYS A 10 -3.86 1.41 -13.57
CA LYS A 10 -3.87 1.96 -14.93
C LYS A 10 -3.19 1.07 -15.98
N ILE A 11 -2.23 0.24 -15.56
CA ILE A 11 -1.46 -0.63 -16.47
C ILE A 11 -2.24 -1.90 -16.81
N LEU A 12 -3.01 -2.42 -15.85
CA LEU A 12 -3.91 -3.56 -16.06
C LEU A 12 -5.31 -3.15 -16.51
N ASN A 13 -5.62 -1.85 -16.51
CA ASN A 13 -6.93 -1.28 -16.81
C ASN A 13 -8.06 -1.92 -15.97
N LYS A 14 -7.80 -2.17 -14.67
CA LYS A 14 -8.78 -2.76 -13.74
C LYS A 14 -8.57 -2.29 -12.31
N SER A 15 -9.65 -2.34 -11.51
CA SER A 15 -9.56 -2.18 -10.05
C SER A 15 -8.97 -3.43 -9.41
N ILE A 16 -8.02 -3.24 -8.50
CA ILE A 16 -7.40 -4.30 -7.71
C ILE A 16 -7.68 -4.10 -6.21
N PRO A 17 -7.83 -5.18 -5.43
CA PRO A 17 -8.09 -5.07 -4.01
C PRO A 17 -6.89 -4.54 -3.22
N VAL A 18 -7.19 -3.80 -2.16
CA VAL A 18 -6.21 -3.36 -1.16
C VAL A 18 -6.54 -4.00 0.18
N TYR A 19 -5.54 -4.60 0.79
CA TYR A 19 -5.63 -5.26 2.08
C TYR A 19 -4.76 -4.58 3.14
N ILE A 20 -5.09 -4.81 4.41
CA ILE A 20 -4.18 -4.59 5.54
C ILE A 20 -3.67 -5.94 6.03
N ALA A 21 -2.36 -6.04 6.29
CA ALA A 21 -1.75 -7.23 6.87
C ALA A 21 -2.20 -7.45 8.32
N ASN A 22 -2.45 -8.71 8.70
CA ASN A 22 -2.84 -9.07 10.08
C ASN A 22 -1.60 -9.29 10.97
N SER A 23 -0.42 -9.38 10.39
CA SER A 23 0.83 -9.63 11.11
C SER A 23 2.01 -9.22 10.25
N GLY A 24 3.14 -8.99 10.90
CA GLY A 24 4.42 -8.75 10.26
C GLY A 24 5.54 -8.98 11.26
N ASN A 25 6.77 -8.59 10.90
CA ASN A 25 7.90 -8.79 11.80
C ASN A 25 7.71 -7.98 13.10
N GLY A 26 7.59 -8.67 14.24
CA GLY A 26 7.42 -8.06 15.55
C GLY A 26 6.00 -7.56 15.88
N TYR A 27 4.98 -7.86 15.08
CA TYR A 27 3.61 -7.44 15.42
C TYR A 27 2.51 -8.39 14.94
N ILE A 28 1.40 -8.40 15.69
CA ILE A 28 0.10 -8.91 15.28
C ILE A 28 -0.87 -7.73 15.29
N ARG A 29 -1.73 -7.65 14.28
CA ARG A 29 -2.77 -6.65 14.10
C ARG A 29 -4.11 -7.35 14.01
N TYR A 30 -5.12 -6.80 14.66
CA TYR A 30 -6.49 -7.28 14.61
C TYR A 30 -7.33 -6.31 13.79
N PRO A 31 -7.46 -6.49 12.45
CA PRO A 31 -8.16 -5.51 11.62
C PRO A 31 -9.62 -5.32 11.98
N ALA A 32 -10.26 -6.29 12.61
CA ALA A 32 -11.63 -6.18 13.12
C ALA A 32 -11.77 -5.11 14.21
N LEU A 33 -10.69 -4.80 14.93
CA LEU A 33 -10.66 -3.79 16.00
C LEU A 33 -10.18 -2.41 15.50
N ILE A 34 -9.81 -2.28 14.23
CA ILE A 34 -9.42 -1.01 13.64
C ILE A 34 -10.66 -0.29 13.15
N ASP A 35 -10.84 0.94 13.62
CA ASP A 35 -11.93 1.81 13.20
C ASP A 35 -11.98 1.96 11.69
N GLN A 36 -13.21 2.01 11.17
CA GLN A 36 -13.46 2.12 9.73
C GLN A 36 -12.81 3.39 9.15
N ALA A 37 -12.89 4.52 9.87
CA ALA A 37 -12.25 5.78 9.46
C ALA A 37 -10.72 5.64 9.31
N VAL A 38 -10.07 4.83 10.15
CA VAL A 38 -8.63 4.59 10.07
C VAL A 38 -8.28 3.73 8.85
N LYS A 39 -9.14 2.75 8.50
CA LYS A 39 -8.98 1.95 7.27
C LYS A 39 -9.14 2.79 6.02
N GLU A 40 -10.13 3.69 6.01
CA GLU A 40 -10.38 4.61 4.90
C GLU A 40 -9.25 5.62 4.72
N ALA A 41 -8.72 6.16 5.81
CA ALA A 41 -7.55 7.03 5.77
C ALA A 41 -6.33 6.29 5.21
N ALA A 42 -6.07 5.05 5.65
CA ALA A 42 -4.98 4.24 5.12
C ALA A 42 -5.15 3.91 3.63
N LEU A 43 -6.38 3.59 3.20
CA LEU A 43 -6.70 3.38 1.78
C LEU A 43 -6.41 4.65 0.97
N ALA A 44 -6.88 5.81 1.43
CA ALA A 44 -6.68 7.08 0.74
C ALA A 44 -5.19 7.41 0.56
N LYS A 45 -4.37 7.17 1.60
CA LYS A 45 -2.91 7.37 1.55
C LYS A 45 -2.19 6.52 0.52
N VAL A 46 -2.70 5.32 0.23
CA VAL A 46 -2.11 4.43 -0.78
C VAL A 46 -2.71 4.67 -2.17
N LYS A 47 -3.99 5.02 -2.23
CA LYS A 47 -4.75 5.15 -3.49
C LYS A 47 -4.17 6.19 -4.43
N ALA A 48 -4.03 7.44 -3.99
CA ALA A 48 -3.54 8.53 -4.83
C ALA A 48 -2.13 8.29 -5.41
N PRO A 49 -1.10 7.90 -4.62
CA PRO A 49 0.24 7.65 -5.16
C PRO A 49 0.30 6.39 -6.03
N PHE A 50 -0.54 5.37 -5.77
CA PHE A 50 -0.62 4.19 -6.64
C PHE A 50 -1.25 4.53 -8.00
N GLU A 51 -2.43 5.14 -8.00
CA GLU A 51 -3.20 5.41 -9.23
C GLU A 51 -2.48 6.42 -10.14
N SER A 52 -1.72 7.36 -9.57
CA SER A 52 -0.85 8.26 -10.33
C SER A 52 0.42 7.59 -10.88
N GLY A 53 0.77 6.39 -10.41
CA GLY A 53 2.01 5.70 -10.75
C GLY A 53 3.26 6.29 -10.09
N LYS A 54 3.09 7.01 -8.98
CA LYS A 54 4.22 7.47 -8.15
C LYS A 54 4.77 6.35 -7.26
N LEU A 55 3.90 5.43 -6.83
CA LEU A 55 4.26 4.41 -5.85
C LEU A 55 5.04 3.23 -6.45
N PHE A 56 4.80 2.87 -7.71
CA PHE A 56 5.49 1.76 -8.37
C PHE A 56 5.75 2.09 -9.83
N LYS A 57 6.73 1.40 -10.44
CA LYS A 57 6.95 1.51 -11.88
C LYS A 57 5.88 0.77 -12.64
N ASP A 58 5.67 1.18 -13.88
CA ASP A 58 4.68 0.57 -14.76
C ASP A 58 4.95 -0.94 -14.96
N ASP A 59 6.22 -1.37 -15.05
CA ASP A 59 6.58 -2.79 -15.21
C ASP A 59 6.28 -3.65 -13.97
N ASP A 60 6.44 -3.08 -12.78
CA ASP A 60 6.01 -3.75 -11.55
C ASP A 60 4.47 -3.85 -11.52
N MET A 61 3.78 -2.75 -11.86
CA MET A 61 2.32 -2.69 -11.89
C MET A 61 1.68 -3.69 -12.87
N ARG A 62 2.39 -4.13 -13.93
CA ARG A 62 1.92 -5.20 -14.84
C ARG A 62 1.70 -6.54 -14.14
N GLN A 63 2.33 -6.76 -12.99
CA GLN A 63 2.24 -8.03 -12.24
C GLN A 63 1.42 -7.88 -10.96
N MET A 64 1.05 -6.65 -10.60
CA MET A 64 0.34 -6.34 -9.36
C MET A 64 -1.16 -6.46 -9.53
N GLU A 65 -1.71 -7.53 -8.99
CA GLU A 65 -3.16 -7.79 -8.97
C GLU A 65 -3.79 -7.54 -7.62
N GLN A 66 -2.99 -7.22 -6.59
CA GLN A 66 -3.46 -6.71 -5.31
C GLN A 66 -2.37 -5.87 -4.61
N LEU A 67 -2.79 -5.05 -3.64
CA LEU A 67 -1.89 -4.35 -2.73
C LEU A 67 -2.15 -4.77 -1.28
N THR A 68 -1.08 -4.80 -0.49
CA THR A 68 -1.13 -5.07 0.94
C THR A 68 -0.39 -3.97 1.69
N ILE A 69 -1.07 -3.28 2.60
CA ILE A 69 -0.45 -2.40 3.59
C ILE A 69 0.15 -3.29 4.68
N THR A 70 1.46 -3.47 4.62
CA THR A 70 2.23 -4.31 5.54
C THR A 70 2.63 -3.56 6.80
N ASN A 71 2.65 -2.24 6.77
CA ASN A 71 2.73 -1.42 7.97
C ASN A 71 1.98 -0.11 7.76
N MET A 72 1.26 0.33 8.78
CA MET A 72 0.48 1.58 8.73
C MET A 72 1.40 2.78 8.95
N SER A 73 0.89 3.91 9.43
CA SER A 73 1.71 5.09 9.75
C SER A 73 2.88 4.75 10.69
N HIS A 74 4.11 4.95 10.21
CA HIS A 74 5.33 4.81 11.00
C HIS A 74 6.47 5.64 10.38
N SER A 75 7.46 5.97 11.19
CA SER A 75 8.76 6.47 10.73
C SER A 75 9.82 5.37 10.82
N SER A 76 10.97 5.58 10.20
CA SER A 76 12.12 4.69 10.31
C SER A 76 13.40 5.48 10.58
N LEU A 77 14.47 4.81 11.04
CA LEU A 77 15.76 5.46 11.30
C LEU A 77 16.36 6.11 10.04
N GLY A 78 16.00 5.65 8.83
CA GLY A 78 16.46 6.20 7.56
C GLY A 78 15.48 7.15 6.87
N ASP A 79 14.26 7.27 7.37
CA ASP A 79 13.23 8.19 6.89
C ASP A 79 12.36 8.63 8.06
N SER A 80 12.63 9.84 8.55
CA SER A 80 11.91 10.42 9.67
C SER A 80 10.48 10.85 9.31
N ASN A 81 10.14 10.91 8.02
CA ASN A 81 8.78 11.21 7.60
C ASN A 81 7.88 9.99 7.85
N ALA A 82 6.67 10.25 8.35
CA ALA A 82 5.68 9.20 8.53
C ALA A 82 5.22 8.67 7.16
N HIS A 83 5.19 7.34 7.03
CA HIS A 83 4.79 6.67 5.81
C HIS A 83 4.12 5.32 6.10
N TYR A 84 3.51 4.76 5.07
CA TYR A 84 2.91 3.43 5.07
C TYR A 84 3.80 2.48 4.27
N SER A 85 4.08 1.28 4.78
CA SER A 85 4.71 0.23 3.98
C SER A 85 3.64 -0.48 3.17
N VAL A 86 3.85 -0.53 1.86
CA VAL A 86 2.93 -1.12 0.90
C VAL A 86 3.67 -2.17 0.08
N GLN A 87 2.99 -3.28 -0.19
CA GLN A 87 3.48 -4.35 -1.02
C GLN A 87 2.51 -4.58 -2.17
N GLY A 88 3.01 -4.55 -3.40
CA GLY A 88 2.28 -5.05 -4.56
C GLY A 88 2.53 -6.55 -4.74
N GLU A 89 1.47 -7.28 -5.05
CA GLU A 89 1.46 -8.74 -5.09
C GLU A 89 0.70 -9.25 -6.32
N THR A 90 1.03 -10.47 -6.74
CA THR A 90 0.26 -11.21 -7.75
C THR A 90 -1.08 -11.68 -7.17
N SER A 91 -1.98 -12.20 -7.99
CA SER A 91 -3.25 -12.80 -7.53
C SER A 91 -3.06 -13.98 -6.56
N ALA A 92 -1.92 -14.66 -6.62
CA ALA A 92 -1.55 -15.72 -5.68
C ALA A 92 -0.98 -15.20 -4.35
N GLY A 93 -0.88 -13.88 -4.16
CA GLY A 93 -0.28 -13.25 -2.97
C GLY A 93 1.25 -13.27 -2.95
N SER A 94 1.91 -13.60 -4.07
CA SER A 94 3.37 -13.53 -4.17
C SER A 94 3.81 -12.08 -4.30
N LYS A 95 4.82 -11.68 -3.50
CA LYS A 95 5.39 -10.34 -3.53
C LYS A 95 5.99 -10.05 -4.91
N VAL A 96 5.52 -8.97 -5.55
CA VAL A 96 6.16 -8.36 -6.73
C VAL A 96 7.19 -7.34 -6.25
N LYS A 97 6.74 -6.34 -5.49
CA LYS A 97 7.59 -5.24 -5.00
C LYS A 97 7.02 -4.63 -3.73
N GLY A 98 7.90 -4.19 -2.82
CA GLY A 98 7.53 -3.34 -1.69
C GLY A 98 7.96 -1.88 -1.92
N ASN A 99 7.18 -0.93 -1.44
CA ASN A 99 7.53 0.48 -1.41
C ASN A 99 6.86 1.21 -0.23
N HIS A 100 7.13 2.50 -0.06
CA HIS A 100 6.57 3.34 0.98
C HIS A 100 5.70 4.45 0.36
N ALA A 101 4.50 4.64 0.92
CA ALA A 101 3.65 5.77 0.60
C ALA A 101 3.79 6.82 1.71
N GLN A 102 4.36 7.98 1.38
CA GLN A 102 4.54 9.09 2.32
C GLN A 102 3.18 9.64 2.78
N GLU A 103 3.08 10.01 4.06
CA GLU A 103 1.89 10.73 4.53
C GLU A 103 1.79 12.15 3.97
N ASP A 104 2.94 12.81 3.80
CA ASP A 104 3.08 14.07 3.07
C ASP A 104 3.42 13.76 1.61
N GLU A 105 2.43 13.91 0.72
CA GLU A 105 2.59 13.64 -0.71
C GLU A 105 3.66 14.52 -1.37
N SER A 106 3.96 15.70 -0.82
CA SER A 106 5.03 16.57 -1.33
C SER A 106 6.42 15.96 -1.16
N LYS A 107 6.55 14.96 -0.28
CA LYS A 107 7.78 14.18 -0.04
C LYS A 107 7.83 12.91 -0.88
N GLN A 108 6.81 12.62 -1.68
CA GLN A 108 6.77 11.46 -2.56
C GLN A 108 7.11 11.86 -3.99
N THR A 109 8.25 11.38 -4.49
CA THR A 109 8.57 11.41 -5.91
C THR A 109 8.21 10.07 -6.57
N ARG A 110 8.20 10.05 -7.90
CA ARG A 110 7.95 8.83 -8.66
C ARG A 110 9.06 7.82 -8.38
N ALA A 111 8.70 6.55 -8.20
CA ALA A 111 9.66 5.46 -8.16
C ALA A 111 10.51 5.44 -9.45
N ASN A 112 11.82 5.62 -9.32
CA ASN A 112 12.79 5.55 -10.42
C ASN A 112 13.03 4.12 -10.86
#